data_AF-A0A9D5LPS1-F1
#
_entry.id   AF-A0A9D5LPS1-F1
#
_cell.length_a   1.000
_cell.length_b   1.000
_cell.length_c   1.000
_cell.angle_alpha   90.00
_cell.angle_beta   90.00
_cell.angle_gamma   90.00
#
_symmetry.space_group_name_H-M   'P 1'
#
loop_
_entity.id
_entity.type
_entity.pdbx_description
1 polymer ?
#
loop_
_entity_poly.entity_id
_entity_poly.type
_entity_poly.pdbx_seq_one_letter_code
_entity_poly.pdbx_strand_id
1 'polypeptide(L)' 'MTKIENENQYNWAVNRVEQLLPLVNDETPETDPNYIELVLLSNLVADYSEEQYADSHL' A
#
# COMPACT_ATOMS: atom_id res chain seq x y z
N MET A 1 1.45 13.73 7.95
CA MET A 1 1.09 12.62 7.05
C MET A 1 1.94 11.43 7.46
N THR A 2 1.33 10.26 7.62
CA THR A 2 2.07 9.01 7.88
C THR A 2 2.70 8.57 6.56
N LYS A 3 3.97 8.15 6.58
CA LYS A 3 4.68 7.65 5.40
C LYS A 3 5.50 6.42 5.78
N ILE A 4 5.89 5.64 4.77
CA ILE A 4 6.86 4.57 4.92
C ILE A 4 8.25 5.20 5.01
N GLU A 5 9.03 4.84 6.01
CA GLU A 5 10.34 5.44 6.30
C GLU A 5 11.51 4.53 5.90
N ASN A 6 11.26 3.25 5.64
CA ASN A 6 12.29 2.26 5.33
C ASN A 6 11.76 1.03 4.60
N GLU A 7 12.70 0.27 4.04
CA GLU A 7 12.43 -0.93 3.25
C GLU A 7 11.68 -2.03 4.04
N ASN A 8 11.92 -2.17 5.35
CA ASN A 8 11.20 -3.16 6.15
C ASN A 8 9.70 -2.84 6.26
N GLN A 9 9.36 -1.57 6.44
CA GLN A 9 7.96 -1.12 6.45
C GLN A 9 7.33 -1.25 5.07
N TYR A 10 8.08 -0.94 4.00
CA TYR A 10 7.66 -1.15 2.62
C TYR A 10 7.32 -2.61 2.34
N ASN A 11 8.26 -3.52 2.60
CA ASN A 11 8.08 -4.94 2.37
C ASN A 11 6.91 -5.51 3.19
N TRP A 12 6.74 -5.07 4.43
CA TRP A 12 5.58 -5.46 5.23
C TRP A 12 4.27 -4.98 4.60
N ALA A 13 4.21 -3.71 4.17
CA ALA A 13 3.01 -3.12 3.57
C ALA A 13 2.63 -3.81 2.24
N VAL A 14 3.63 -4.10 1.39
CA VAL A 14 3.43 -4.87 0.15
C VAL A 14 2.86 -6.25 0.44
N ASN A 15 3.46 -7.00 1.37
CA ASN A 15 2.96 -8.33 1.75
C ASN A 15 1.51 -8.25 2.28
N ARG A 16 1.17 -7.20 3.02
CA ARG A 16 -0.20 -7.02 3.53
C ARG A 16 -1.19 -6.69 2.42
N VAL A 17 -0.81 -5.84 1.47
CA VAL A 17 -1.60 -5.57 0.25
C VAL A 17 -1.88 -6.86 -0.50
N GLU A 18 -0.87 -7.71 -0.72
CA GLU A 18 -1.04 -9.00 -1.40
C GLU A 18 -2.02 -9.95 -0.68
N GLN A 19 -2.04 -9.93 0.66
CA GLN A 19 -3.00 -10.70 1.45
C GLN A 19 -4.42 -10.15 1.39
N LEU A 20 -4.60 -8.85 1.18
CA LEU A 20 -5.90 -8.18 1.11
C LEU A 20 -6.54 -8.32 -0.28
N LEU A 21 -5.74 -8.37 -1.35
CA LEU A 21 -6.23 -8.53 -2.72
C LEU A 21 -7.26 -9.66 -2.93
N PRO A 22 -7.08 -10.90 -2.41
CA PRO A 22 -8.07 -11.95 -2.56
C PRO A 22 -9.33 -11.78 -1.67
N LEU A 23 -9.31 -10.85 -0.71
CA LEU A 23 -10.42 -10.61 0.22
C LEU A 23 -11.38 -9.52 -0.25
N VAL A 24 -10.98 -8.75 -1.27
CA VAL A 24 -11.79 -7.69 -1.85
C VAL A 24 -12.05 -7.95 -3.33
N ASN A 25 -13.15 -7.41 -3.83
CA ASN A 25 -13.54 -7.46 -5.24
C ASN A 25 -14.36 -6.21 -5.59
N ASP A 26 -14.83 -6.13 -6.83
CA ASP A 26 -15.59 -4.98 -7.36
C ASP A 26 -16.93 -4.74 -6.64
N GLU A 27 -17.45 -5.72 -5.90
CA GLU A 27 -18.70 -5.62 -5.13
C GLU A 27 -18.45 -5.30 -3.64
N THR A 28 -17.18 -5.26 -3.21
CA THR A 28 -16.82 -5.01 -1.82
C THR A 28 -17.14 -3.55 -1.47
N PRO A 29 -17.97 -3.28 -0.45
CA PRO A 29 -18.31 -1.92 -0.07
C PRO A 29 -17.08 -1.13 0.35
N GLU A 30 -17.05 0.18 0.07
CA GLU A 30 -15.96 1.06 0.51
C GLU A 30 -15.84 1.19 2.03
N THR A 31 -16.91 0.82 2.76
CA THR A 31 -16.92 0.75 4.22
C THR A 31 -16.36 -0.55 4.77
N ASP A 32 -16.05 -1.53 3.93
CA ASP A 32 -15.45 -2.80 4.36
C ASP A 32 -14.04 -2.53 4.90
N PRO A 33 -13.69 -3.08 6.08
CA PRO A 33 -12.39 -2.84 6.69
C PRO A 33 -11.22 -3.31 5.82
N ASN A 34 -11.37 -4.41 5.06
CA ASN A 34 -10.31 -4.91 4.19
C ASN A 34 -10.10 -3.98 2.99
N TYR A 35 -11.18 -3.40 2.46
CA TYR A 35 -11.12 -2.41 1.38
C TYR A 35 -10.44 -1.12 1.85
N ILE A 36 -10.85 -0.60 3.00
CA ILE A 36 -10.23 0.59 3.60
C ILE A 36 -8.73 0.36 3.83
N GLU A 37 -8.37 -0.78 4.44
CA GLU A 37 -6.97 -1.11 4.71
C GLU A 37 -6.16 -1.23 3.41
N LEU A 38 -6.71 -1.89 2.39
CA LEU A 38 -6.06 -2.05 1.09
C LEU A 38 -5.76 -0.70 0.43
N VAL A 39 -6.73 0.21 0.38
CA VAL A 39 -6.56 1.54 -0.22
C VAL A 39 -5.48 2.33 0.52
N LEU A 40 -5.53 2.34 1.85
CA LEU A 40 -4.56 3.09 2.66
C LEU A 40 -3.14 2.56 2.47
N LEU A 41 -2.94 1.24 2.52
CA LEU A 41 -1.61 0.65 2.35
C LEU A 41 -1.11 0.76 0.91
N SER A 42 -1.98 0.64 -0.09
CA SER A 42 -1.60 0.80 -1.50
C SER A 42 -1.09 2.21 -1.79
N ASN A 43 -1.72 3.24 -1.21
CA ASN A 43 -1.25 4.62 -1.32
C ASN A 43 0.14 4.79 -0.68
N LEU A 44 0.34 4.26 0.53
CA LEU A 44 1.63 4.34 1.22
C LEU A 44 2.77 3.64 0.45
N VAL A 45 2.48 2.49 -0.15
CA VAL A 45 3.42 1.74 -1.00
C VAL A 45 3.74 2.51 -2.28
N ALA A 46 2.74 3.11 -2.91
CA ALA A 46 2.93 3.94 -4.11
C ALA A 46 3.81 5.16 -3.80
N ASP A 47 3.48 5.92 -2.75
CA ASP A 47 4.23 7.12 -2.34
C ASP A 47 5.71 6.80 -2.09
N TYR A 48 6.01 5.73 -1.34
CA TYR A 48 7.40 5.32 -1.11
C TYR A 48 8.10 4.87 -2.40
N SER A 49 7.41 4.13 -3.26
CA SER A 49 7.98 3.68 -4.53
C SER A 49 8.36 4.86 -5.41
N GLU A 50 7.46 5.83 -5.55
CA GLU A 50 7.70 7.04 -6.34
C GLU A 50 8.90 7.84 -5.82
N GLU A 51 9.02 8.02 -4.50
CA GLU A 51 10.19 8.67 -3.88
C GLU A 51 11.49 7.92 -4.21
N GLN A 52 11.52 6.59 -4.04
CA GLN A 52 12.72 5.79 -4.32
C GLN A 52 13.06 5.69 -5.83
N TYR A 53 12.05 5.61 -6.69
CA TYR A 53 12.25 5.61 -8.15
C TYR A 53 12.71 6.99 -8.66
N ALA A 54 12.23 8.09 -8.07
CA ALA A 54 12.69 9.44 -8.38
C ALA A 54 14.15 9.66 -7.94
N ASP A 55 14.52 9.21 -6.74
CA ASP A 55 15.89 9.33 -6.22
C ASP A 55 16.91 8.48 -6.99
N SER A 56 16.49 7.36 -7.57
CA SER A 56 17.36 6.48 -8.38
C SER A 56 17.61 6.97 -9.81
N HIS A 57 16.91 8.02 -10.27
CA HIS A 57 17.03 8.60 -11.62
C HIS A 57 17.64 10.03 -11.62
N LEU A 58 18.31 10.43 -10.52
CA LEU A 58 19.10 11.66 -10.39
C LEU A 58 20.61 11.34 -10.34
#